data_AF-A0A7K5EUN1-F1
#
_entry.id   AF-A0A7K5EUN1-F1
#
_cell.length_a   1.000
_cell.length_b   1.000
_cell.length_c   1.000
_cell.angle_alpha   90.00
_cell.angle_beta   90.00
_cell.angle_gamma   90.00
#
_symmetry.space_group_name_H-M   'P 1'
#
loop_
_entity.id
_entity.type
_entity.pdbx_description
1 polymer ?
#
loop_
_entity_poly.entity_id
_entity_poly.type
_entity_poly.pdbx_seq_one_letter_code
_entity_poly.pdbx_strand_id
1 'polypeptide(L)'
;GQSYEIRMLDNRKAGDIPEINGKLVKSIIRVVFHDRRLQYTEHQQLEGWKWNRPGDRLLDLDIPMSVGVIDIKTNPSQLNAVEFLWDPTKCTSAFIQVHCISTEFTPRKHGGEKGVPFRIQVDTFKQTENGEYTDHLHSASCQIKVFKPKGADRKQKTDREKMEKRTAHEKEKYQPSYDTTVLTEVT
;
A
#
# COMPACT_ATOMS: atom_id res chain seq x y z
N GLY A 1 0.46 -12.02 1.73
CA GLY A 1 0.28 -13.02 2.79
C GLY A 1 1.10 -12.69 4.01
N GLN A 2 2.38 -12.32 3.88
CA GLN A 2 3.10 -11.72 5.02
C GLN A 2 2.51 -10.35 5.37
N SER A 3 2.38 -10.07 6.67
CA SER A 3 1.86 -8.81 7.21
C SER A 3 2.95 -7.75 7.29
N TYR A 4 2.62 -6.52 6.89
CA TYR A 4 3.48 -5.35 6.99
C TYR A 4 2.74 -4.19 7.65
N GLU A 5 3.39 -3.51 8.59
CA GLU A 5 2.85 -2.34 9.29
C GLU A 5 2.78 -1.12 8.36
N ILE A 6 1.62 -0.47 8.31
CA ILE A 6 1.48 0.92 7.87
C ILE A 6 1.07 1.72 9.10
N ARG A 7 1.99 2.57 9.56
CA ARG A 7 1.73 3.46 10.68
C ARG A 7 0.99 4.70 10.21
N MET A 8 -0.16 4.96 10.81
CA MET A 8 -0.99 6.12 10.51
C MET A 8 -0.56 7.25 11.45
N LEU A 9 -0.08 8.35 10.88
CA LEU A 9 0.49 9.47 11.63
C LEU A 9 -0.18 10.77 11.22
N ASP A 10 -0.53 11.59 12.21
CA ASP A 10 -0.90 12.97 12.01
C ASP A 10 0.34 13.86 12.17
N ASN A 11 0.90 14.32 11.05
CA ASN A 11 2.06 15.21 11.02
C ASN A 11 1.70 16.66 10.67
N ARG A 12 0.42 17.03 10.83
CA ARG A 12 -0.04 18.41 10.59
C ARG A 12 0.65 19.39 11.55
N LYS A 13 0.85 20.64 11.13
CA LYS A 13 1.31 21.69 12.05
C LYS A 13 0.16 22.08 12.98
N ALA A 14 0.49 22.55 14.18
CA ALA A 14 -0.51 23.04 15.11
C ALA A 14 -1.34 24.16 14.48
N GLY A 15 -2.65 23.96 14.39
CA GLY A 15 -3.60 24.88 13.75
C GLY A 15 -4.01 24.52 12.33
N ASP A 16 -3.34 23.57 11.67
CA ASP A 16 -3.74 23.10 10.33
C ASP A 16 -4.96 22.17 10.41
N ILE A 17 -5.98 22.46 9.59
CA ILE A 17 -7.21 21.65 9.45
C ILE A 17 -7.89 21.40 10.83
N PRO A 18 -8.29 22.44 11.57
CA PRO A 18 -8.88 22.28 12.90
C PRO A 18 -10.15 21.42 12.91
N GLU A 19 -10.80 21.24 11.75
CA GLU A 19 -12.07 20.53 11.60
C GLU A 19 -12.01 19.06 11.98
N ILE A 20 -10.81 18.44 11.99
CA ILE A 20 -10.61 17.03 12.34
C ILE A 20 -10.08 16.82 13.76
N ASN A 21 -9.86 17.89 14.53
CA ASN A 21 -9.40 17.76 15.92
C ASN A 21 -10.46 17.06 16.77
N GLY A 22 -10.07 15.96 17.42
CA GLY A 22 -10.97 15.13 18.21
C GLY A 22 -12.00 14.34 17.39
N LYS A 23 -11.84 14.27 16.06
CA LYS A 23 -12.70 13.48 15.18
C LYS A 23 -11.92 12.31 14.59
N LEU A 24 -12.66 11.23 14.30
CA LEU A 24 -12.14 10.15 13.48
C LEU A 24 -11.97 10.62 12.03
N VAL A 25 -11.08 9.97 11.31
CA VAL A 25 -10.94 10.07 9.85
C VAL A 25 -11.06 8.69 9.25
N LYS A 26 -11.45 8.61 7.97
CA LYS A 26 -11.45 7.36 7.21
C LYS A 26 -10.20 7.29 6.36
N SER A 27 -9.50 6.16 6.38
CA SER A 27 -8.49 5.86 5.37
C SER A 27 -8.90 4.67 4.52
N ILE A 28 -8.59 4.75 3.23
CA ILE A 28 -8.73 3.66 2.28
C ILE A 28 -7.33 3.32 1.76
N ILE A 29 -6.87 2.11 2.05
CA ILE A 29 -5.62 1.58 1.53
C ILE A 29 -5.94 0.76 0.28
N ARG A 30 -5.23 1.04 -0.81
CA ARG A 30 -5.36 0.35 -2.09
C ARG A 30 -4.01 -0.16 -2.60
N VAL A 31 -4.01 -1.33 -3.20
CA VAL A 31 -2.89 -1.79 -4.05
C VAL A 31 -3.30 -1.58 -5.51
N VAL A 32 -2.60 -0.68 -6.20
CA VAL A 32 -2.90 -0.30 -7.58
C VAL A 32 -1.69 -0.53 -8.48
N PHE A 33 -1.91 -0.62 -9.80
CA PHE A 33 -0.79 -0.71 -10.72
C PHE A 33 0.01 0.60 -10.76
N HIS A 34 1.34 0.50 -10.78
CA HIS A 34 2.19 1.67 -11.02
C HIS A 34 2.26 2.01 -12.51
N ASP A 35 2.28 0.99 -13.37
CA ASP A 35 2.34 1.13 -14.82
C ASP A 35 1.01 1.66 -15.39
N ARG A 36 1.08 2.79 -16.11
CA ARG A 36 -0.09 3.49 -16.65
C ARG A 36 -0.94 2.63 -17.60
N ARG A 37 -0.33 1.74 -18.38
CA ARG A 37 -1.06 0.84 -19.30
C ARG A 37 -1.87 -0.18 -18.52
N LEU A 38 -1.31 -0.70 -17.43
CA LEU A 38 -2.00 -1.64 -16.56
C LEU A 38 -3.09 -0.96 -15.73
N GLN A 39 -2.95 0.32 -15.39
CA GLN A 39 -4.04 1.10 -14.78
C GLN A 39 -5.28 1.17 -15.69
N TYR A 40 -5.13 1.42 -17.00
CA TYR A 40 -6.26 1.44 -17.93
C TYR A 40 -6.97 0.08 -18.06
N THR A 41 -6.27 -1.02 -17.78
CA THR A 41 -6.80 -2.38 -17.84
C THR A 41 -6.94 -3.00 -16.46
N GLU A 42 -6.91 -2.20 -15.38
CA GLU A 42 -6.81 -2.68 -14.00
C GLU A 42 -7.95 -3.63 -13.66
N HIS A 43 -9.18 -3.24 -13.99
CA HIS A 43 -10.36 -4.08 -13.78
C HIS A 43 -10.20 -5.47 -14.42
N GLN A 44 -9.75 -5.53 -15.68
CA GLN A 44 -9.52 -6.80 -16.37
C GLN A 44 -8.41 -7.63 -15.72
N GLN A 45 -7.33 -6.99 -15.27
CA GLN A 45 -6.23 -7.67 -14.59
C GLN A 45 -6.70 -8.27 -13.25
N LEU A 46 -7.47 -7.52 -12.47
CA LEU A 46 -7.99 -7.95 -11.18
C LEU A 46 -9.02 -9.07 -11.31
N GLU A 47 -9.94 -8.97 -12.27
CA GLU A 47 -10.91 -10.04 -12.57
C GLU A 47 -10.19 -11.32 -13.05
N GLY A 48 -9.17 -11.18 -13.90
CA GLY A 48 -8.35 -12.32 -14.32
C GLY A 48 -7.60 -12.98 -13.18
N TRP A 49 -7.17 -12.21 -12.16
CA TRP A 49 -6.57 -12.74 -10.95
C TRP A 49 -7.62 -13.47 -10.08
N LYS A 50 -8.77 -12.83 -9.86
CA LYS A 50 -9.91 -13.37 -9.09
C LYS A 50 -10.40 -14.70 -9.62
N TRP A 51 -10.48 -14.85 -10.94
CA TRP A 51 -10.95 -16.08 -11.59
C TRP A 51 -10.13 -17.31 -11.16
N ASN A 52 -8.82 -17.14 -10.97
CA ASN A 52 -7.93 -18.22 -10.55
C ASN A 52 -7.91 -18.42 -9.03
N ARG A 53 -8.57 -17.54 -8.28
CA ARG A 53 -8.56 -17.49 -6.80
C ARG A 53 -9.95 -17.08 -6.28
N PRO A 54 -10.98 -17.90 -6.49
CA PRO A 54 -12.34 -17.57 -6.10
C PRO A 54 -12.43 -17.40 -4.58
N GLY A 55 -12.95 -16.26 -4.12
CA GLY A 55 -13.10 -15.93 -2.70
C GLY A 55 -11.92 -15.19 -2.07
N ASP A 56 -10.74 -15.21 -2.71
CA ASP A 56 -9.57 -14.48 -2.21
C ASP A 56 -9.69 -12.98 -2.48
N ARG A 57 -9.15 -12.19 -1.57
CA ARG A 57 -8.92 -10.75 -1.75
C ARG A 57 -7.45 -10.49 -2.05
N LEU A 58 -7.19 -9.46 -2.84
CA LEU A 58 -5.82 -9.08 -3.19
C LEU A 58 -5.14 -8.38 -2.00
N LEU A 59 -5.91 -7.59 -1.25
CA LEU A 59 -5.48 -6.84 -0.08
C LEU A 59 -6.42 -7.09 1.10
N ASP A 60 -5.84 -7.47 2.23
CA ASP A 60 -6.52 -7.63 3.52
C ASP A 60 -5.78 -6.91 4.66
N LEU A 61 -6.49 -6.74 5.78
CA LEU A 61 -5.91 -6.33 7.06
C LEU A 61 -5.70 -7.54 7.95
N ASP A 62 -4.52 -7.64 8.55
CA ASP A 62 -4.24 -8.52 9.67
C ASP A 62 -4.81 -7.86 10.94
N ILE A 63 -6.10 -8.10 11.20
CA ILE A 63 -6.84 -7.48 12.29
C ILE A 63 -6.21 -7.77 13.65
N PRO A 64 -5.81 -9.01 14.00
CA PRO A 64 -5.17 -9.29 15.28
C PRO A 64 -3.86 -8.52 15.53
N MET A 65 -3.11 -8.19 14.47
CA MET A 65 -1.88 -7.39 14.59
C MET A 65 -2.13 -5.88 14.56
N SER A 66 -3.28 -5.45 14.03
CA SER A 66 -3.59 -4.03 13.86
C SER A 66 -4.02 -3.36 15.16
N VAL A 67 -3.70 -2.06 15.30
CA VAL A 67 -3.95 -1.27 16.51
C VAL A 67 -4.63 0.03 16.13
N GLY A 68 -5.71 0.39 16.82
CA GLY A 68 -6.41 1.67 16.63
C GLY A 68 -7.26 1.78 15.37
N VAL A 69 -7.29 0.75 14.52
CA VAL A 69 -8.20 0.65 13.37
C VAL A 69 -9.58 0.17 13.84
N ILE A 70 -10.64 0.85 13.40
CA ILE A 70 -12.03 0.54 13.75
C ILE A 70 -12.94 0.68 12.53
N ASP A 71 -14.17 0.17 12.61
CA ASP A 71 -15.16 0.17 11.52
C ASP A 71 -14.54 -0.28 10.17
N ILE A 72 -13.84 -1.42 10.20
CA ILE A 72 -13.16 -1.97 9.03
C ILE A 72 -14.21 -2.45 8.03
N LYS A 73 -14.09 -2.01 6.78
CA LYS A 73 -14.96 -2.45 5.68
C LYS A 73 -14.14 -2.91 4.50
N THR A 74 -14.70 -3.90 3.81
CA THR A 74 -14.21 -4.41 2.55
C THR A 74 -15.36 -4.47 1.56
N ASN A 75 -15.11 -4.03 0.33
CA ASN A 75 -16.07 -4.14 -0.75
C ASN A 75 -15.75 -5.41 -1.57
N PRO A 76 -16.69 -6.36 -1.74
CA PRO A 76 -16.48 -7.56 -2.55
C PRO A 76 -16.10 -7.28 -4.01
N SER A 77 -16.49 -6.12 -4.53
CA SER A 77 -16.14 -5.67 -5.90
C SER A 77 -14.78 -4.95 -5.97
N GLN A 78 -14.16 -4.62 -4.82
CA GLN A 78 -12.85 -3.98 -4.75
C GLN A 78 -11.89 -4.86 -3.93
N LEU A 79 -11.37 -5.90 -4.59
CA LEU A 79 -10.49 -6.90 -3.97
C LEU A 79 -9.16 -6.33 -3.50
N ASN A 80 -8.75 -5.19 -4.06
CA ASN A 80 -7.46 -4.54 -3.83
C ASN A 80 -7.54 -3.37 -2.84
N ALA A 81 -8.66 -3.21 -2.12
CA ALA A 81 -8.90 -2.07 -1.23
C ALA A 81 -9.42 -2.51 0.14
N VAL A 82 -9.00 -1.83 1.19
CA VAL A 82 -9.56 -1.95 2.55
C VAL A 82 -9.80 -0.55 3.10
N GLU A 83 -10.90 -0.34 3.81
CA GLU A 83 -11.17 0.93 4.48
C GLU A 83 -11.40 0.75 5.98
N PHE A 84 -11.04 1.76 6.76
CA PHE A 84 -11.22 1.78 8.21
C PHE A 84 -11.25 3.22 8.71
N LEU A 85 -11.83 3.41 9.89
CA LEU A 85 -11.75 4.64 10.65
C LEU A 85 -10.60 4.56 11.66
N TRP A 86 -9.98 5.70 11.94
CA TRP A 86 -8.96 5.82 12.99
C TRP A 86 -8.92 7.24 13.58
N ASP A 87 -8.30 7.35 14.75
CA ASP A 87 -8.15 8.58 15.51
C ASP A 87 -6.76 9.19 15.26
N PRO A 88 -6.66 10.38 14.62
CA PRO A 88 -5.39 11.06 14.37
C PRO A 88 -4.54 11.33 15.62
N THR A 89 -5.16 11.38 16.80
CA THR A 89 -4.49 11.67 18.07
C THR A 89 -3.90 10.43 18.76
N LYS A 90 -4.16 9.23 18.22
CA LYS A 90 -3.73 7.96 18.80
C LYS A 90 -2.71 7.24 17.93
N CYS A 91 -1.88 6.41 18.57
CA CYS A 91 -1.04 5.46 17.86
C CYS A 91 -1.90 4.45 17.09
N THR A 92 -1.96 4.60 15.77
CA THR A 92 -2.72 3.72 14.89
C THR A 92 -1.77 3.01 13.93
N SER A 93 -1.92 1.70 13.81
CA SER A 93 -1.13 0.85 12.92
C SER A 93 -2.04 -0.13 12.19
N ALA A 94 -2.07 -0.04 10.86
CA ALA A 94 -2.79 -0.96 10.00
C ALA A 94 -1.80 -2.00 9.44
N PHE A 95 -1.95 -3.27 9.83
CA PHE A 95 -1.13 -4.34 9.26
C PHE A 95 -1.79 -4.89 8.02
N ILE A 96 -1.13 -4.76 6.86
CA ILE A 96 -1.68 -5.17 5.57
C ILE A 96 -1.06 -6.46 5.07
N GLN A 97 -1.84 -7.25 4.34
CA GLN A 97 -1.39 -8.43 3.61
C GLN A 97 -1.73 -8.30 2.12
N VAL A 98 -0.71 -8.36 1.27
CA VAL A 98 -0.88 -8.39 -0.19
C VAL A 98 -0.75 -9.81 -0.71
N HIS A 99 -1.78 -10.34 -1.36
CA HIS A 99 -1.88 -11.75 -1.74
C HIS A 99 -1.49 -12.01 -3.20
N CYS A 100 -1.41 -10.98 -4.04
CA CYS A 100 -0.92 -11.12 -5.41
C CYS A 100 0.60 -10.92 -5.50
N ILE A 101 1.26 -11.62 -6.42
CA ILE A 101 2.69 -11.50 -6.70
C ILE A 101 2.88 -10.69 -8.00
N SER A 102 3.89 -9.83 -8.04
CA SER A 102 4.16 -8.94 -9.19
C SER A 102 4.35 -9.67 -10.53
N THR A 103 4.80 -10.92 -10.54
CA THR A 103 4.98 -11.72 -11.77
C THR A 103 3.67 -12.32 -12.31
N GLU A 104 2.58 -12.31 -11.54
CA GLU A 104 1.28 -12.84 -12.01
C GLU A 104 0.61 -11.94 -13.05
N PHE A 105 1.04 -10.68 -13.11
CA PHE A 105 0.53 -9.67 -14.03
C PHE A 105 1.50 -9.37 -15.18
N THR A 106 2.56 -10.18 -15.35
CA THR A 106 3.39 -10.11 -16.55
C THR A 106 2.77 -10.95 -17.67
N PRO A 107 3.06 -10.65 -18.95
CA PRO A 107 2.42 -11.36 -20.08
C PRO A 107 2.57 -12.88 -20.02
N ARG A 108 3.72 -13.39 -19.56
CA ARG A 108 3.97 -14.83 -19.49
C ARG A 108 3.64 -15.45 -18.14
N LYS A 109 3.26 -14.64 -17.13
CA LYS A 109 2.80 -15.05 -15.79
C LYS A 109 3.71 -16.02 -15.02
N HIS A 110 4.96 -16.19 -15.44
CA HIS A 110 5.90 -17.16 -14.89
C HIS A 110 7.11 -16.49 -14.22
N GLY A 111 7.73 -17.20 -13.29
CA GLY A 111 8.95 -16.73 -12.62
C GLY A 111 10.10 -16.51 -13.61
N GLY A 112 10.88 -15.44 -13.42
CA GLY A 112 12.04 -15.11 -14.26
C GLY A 112 11.90 -13.78 -15.01
N GLU A 113 10.68 -13.26 -15.17
CA GLU A 113 10.46 -11.92 -15.71
C GLU A 113 10.55 -10.84 -14.62
N LYS A 114 10.84 -9.61 -15.05
CA LYS A 114 10.75 -8.44 -14.16
C LYS A 114 9.27 -8.24 -13.79
N GLY A 115 8.93 -8.58 -12.55
CA GLY A 115 7.57 -8.40 -12.04
C GLY A 115 7.07 -6.95 -12.14
N VAL A 116 5.77 -6.81 -12.38
CA VAL A 116 5.06 -5.54 -12.48
C VAL A 116 5.15 -4.76 -11.16
N PRO A 117 5.54 -3.47 -11.18
CA PRO A 117 5.50 -2.63 -9.99
C PRO A 117 4.05 -2.24 -9.63
N PHE A 118 3.76 -2.25 -8.34
CA PHE A 118 2.51 -1.70 -7.80
C PHE A 118 2.79 -0.43 -7.01
N ARG A 119 1.72 0.26 -6.62
CA ARG A 119 1.72 1.24 -5.56
C ARG A 119 0.78 0.78 -4.45
N ILE A 120 1.20 0.97 -3.21
CA ILE A 120 0.25 1.14 -2.11
C ILE A 120 -0.16 2.61 -2.14
N GLN A 121 -1.45 2.89 -2.21
CA GLN A 121 -2.02 4.23 -2.10
C GLN A 121 -2.91 4.28 -0.86
N VAL A 122 -2.79 5.34 -0.09
CA VAL A 122 -3.58 5.59 1.11
C VAL A 122 -4.28 6.93 0.92
N ASP A 123 -5.59 6.89 0.79
CA ASP A 123 -6.44 8.08 0.68
C ASP A 123 -7.16 8.28 2.02
N THR A 124 -7.08 9.48 2.58
CA THR A 124 -7.70 9.83 3.87
C THR A 124 -8.78 10.88 3.67
N PHE A 125 -9.91 10.71 4.36
CA PHE A 125 -11.11 11.50 4.23
C PHE A 125 -11.61 11.95 5.62
N LYS A 126 -12.07 13.19 5.73
CA LYS A 126 -12.76 13.69 6.93
C LYS A 126 -14.25 13.45 6.82
N GLN A 127 -14.91 13.55 7.97
CA GLN A 127 -16.35 13.48 8.06
C GLN A 127 -16.98 14.79 7.55
N THR A 128 -17.99 14.69 6.69
CA THR A 128 -18.85 15.77 6.22
C THR A 128 -19.99 16.04 7.22
N GLU A 129 -20.72 17.13 7.04
CA GLU A 129 -21.82 17.52 7.94
C GLU A 129 -22.96 16.49 8.02
N ASN A 130 -23.18 15.73 6.94
CA ASN A 130 -24.15 14.62 6.89
C ASN A 130 -23.63 13.33 7.58
N GLY A 131 -22.42 13.34 8.15
CA GLY A 131 -21.83 12.22 8.86
C GLY A 131 -21.05 11.23 7.99
N GLU A 132 -20.98 11.44 6.67
CA GLU A 132 -20.25 10.57 5.74
C GLU A 132 -18.76 10.91 5.70
N TYR A 133 -17.91 9.95 5.31
CA TYR A 133 -16.46 10.16 5.15
C TYR A 133 -16.10 10.27 3.67
N THR A 134 -16.49 11.37 3.05
CA THR A 134 -16.35 11.58 1.59
C THR A 134 -15.50 12.80 1.23
N ASP A 135 -15.27 13.72 2.17
CA ASP A 135 -14.42 14.90 1.93
C ASP A 135 -12.94 14.52 2.05
N HIS A 136 -12.22 14.63 0.92
CA HIS A 136 -10.83 14.19 0.81
C HIS A 136 -9.89 15.13 1.56
N LEU A 137 -8.93 14.55 2.28
CA LEU A 137 -7.92 15.29 3.03
C LEU A 137 -6.53 15.16 2.42
N HIS A 138 -6.12 13.93 2.12
CA HIS A 138 -4.74 13.63 1.78
C HIS A 138 -4.62 12.28 1.06
N SER A 139 -3.72 12.21 0.10
CA SER A 139 -3.34 10.97 -0.58
C SER A 139 -1.84 10.81 -0.54
N ALA A 140 -1.37 9.64 -0.11
CA ALA A 140 0.04 9.29 -0.17
C ALA A 140 0.24 7.89 -0.74
N SER A 141 1.42 7.64 -1.30
CA SER A 141 1.74 6.35 -1.89
C SER A 141 3.19 5.95 -1.75
N CYS A 142 3.46 4.66 -1.92
CA CYS A 142 4.81 4.15 -2.12
C CYS A 142 4.78 3.05 -3.19
N GLN A 143 5.86 2.90 -3.94
CA GLN A 143 5.99 1.79 -4.88
C GLN A 143 6.36 0.52 -4.13
N ILE A 144 5.72 -0.58 -4.50
CA ILE A 144 6.04 -1.90 -3.96
C ILE A 144 6.24 -2.91 -5.09
N LYS A 145 6.93 -3.99 -4.75
CA LYS A 145 7.02 -5.19 -5.57
C LYS A 145 6.80 -6.39 -4.68
N VAL A 146 5.86 -7.25 -5.05
CA VAL A 146 5.50 -8.41 -4.25
C VAL A 146 6.16 -9.64 -4.84
N PHE A 147 6.81 -10.41 -3.98
CA PHE A 147 7.55 -11.61 -4.36
C PHE A 147 6.91 -12.86 -3.78
N LYS A 148 7.24 -14.02 -4.36
CA LYS A 148 7.03 -15.31 -3.69
C LYS A 148 7.78 -15.35 -2.35
N PRO A 149 7.40 -16.23 -1.41
CA PRO A 149 8.09 -16.38 -0.12
C PRO A 149 9.62 -16.43 -0.28
N LYS A 150 10.34 -15.72 0.60
CA LYS A 150 11.81 -15.52 0.57
C LYS A 150 12.35 -14.83 -0.68
N GLY A 151 11.50 -14.45 -1.63
CA GLY A 151 11.91 -13.77 -2.86
C GLY A 151 12.37 -12.34 -2.60
N ALA A 152 11.70 -11.62 -1.69
CA ALA A 152 12.10 -10.29 -1.25
C ALA A 152 13.49 -10.33 -0.56
N ASP A 153 13.70 -11.24 0.39
CA ASP A 153 14.97 -11.39 1.11
C ASP A 153 16.14 -11.71 0.16
N ARG A 154 15.93 -12.65 -0.77
CA ARG A 154 16.93 -12.99 -1.79
C ARG A 154 17.25 -11.79 -2.68
N LYS A 155 16.23 -11.02 -3.06
CA LYS A 155 16.38 -9.81 -3.87
C LYS A 155 17.17 -8.74 -3.12
N GLN A 156 16.80 -8.46 -1.87
CA GLN A 156 17.49 -7.48 -1.01
C GLN A 156 18.96 -7.87 -0.80
N LYS A 157 19.24 -9.15 -0.49
CA LYS A 157 20.62 -9.65 -0.36
C LYS A 157 21.42 -9.44 -1.65
N THR A 158 20.86 -9.84 -2.78
CA THR A 158 21.53 -9.70 -4.09
C THR A 158 21.78 -8.22 -4.44
N ASP A 159 20.81 -7.35 -4.16
CA ASP A 159 20.94 -5.92 -4.45
C ASP A 159 21.96 -5.25 -3.53
N ARG A 160 22.01 -5.63 -2.25
CA ARG A 160 23.04 -5.16 -1.31
C ARG A 160 24.45 -5.57 -1.75
N GLU A 161 24.67 -6.85 -2.07
CA GLU A 161 25.97 -7.34 -2.57
C GLU A 161 26.39 -6.64 -3.87
N LYS A 162 25.43 -6.30 -4.75
CA LYS A 162 25.70 -5.51 -5.95
C LYS A 162 26.07 -4.07 -5.62
N MET A 163 25.38 -3.44 -4.66
CA MET A 163 25.68 -2.08 -4.24
C MET A 163 27.05 -1.98 -3.57
N GLU A 164 27.45 -2.96 -2.75
CA GLU A 164 28.77 -3.00 -2.10
C GLU A 164 29.92 -2.97 -3.11
N LYS A 165 29.76 -3.64 -4.26
CA LYS A 165 30.76 -3.70 -5.34
C LYS A 165 30.83 -2.45 -6.21
N ARG A 166 29.90 -1.50 -6.07
CA ARG A 166 29.88 -0.24 -6.83
C ARG A 166 30.83 0.79 -6.24
N THR A 167 31.37 1.66 -7.10
CA THR A 167 32.14 2.84 -6.69
C THR A 167 31.25 3.86 -5.95
N ALA A 168 31.85 4.77 -5.16
CA ALA A 168 31.10 5.81 -4.45
C ALA A 168 30.24 6.65 -5.41
N HIS A 169 30.80 7.06 -6.54
CA HIS A 169 30.09 7.83 -7.57
C HIS A 169 28.93 7.06 -8.22
N GLU A 170 29.04 5.74 -8.37
CA GLU A 170 27.91 4.93 -8.86
C GLU A 170 26.82 4.75 -7.81
N LYS A 171 27.17 4.70 -6.51
CA LYS A 171 26.20 4.56 -5.42
C LYS A 171 25.29 5.78 -5.32
N GLU A 172 25.79 6.97 -5.61
CA GLU A 172 25.02 8.24 -5.64
C GLU A 172 23.85 8.21 -6.64
N LYS A 173 23.89 7.33 -7.64
CA LYS A 173 22.81 7.19 -8.64
C LYS A 173 21.61 6.38 -8.14
N TYR A 174 21.68 5.82 -6.93
CA TYR A 174 20.65 4.95 -6.37
C TYR A 174 20.03 5.58 -5.11
N GLN A 175 18.75 5.28 -4.89
CA GLN A 175 18.10 5.65 -3.64
C GLN A 175 18.73 4.87 -2.47
N PRO A 176 19.04 5.54 -1.34
CA PRO A 176 19.52 4.86 -0.14
C PRO A 176 18.48 3.87 0.40
N SER A 177 18.97 2.83 1.07
CA SER A 177 18.11 1.90 1.82
C SER A 177 17.80 2.48 3.19
N TYR A 178 16.55 2.34 3.63
CA TYR A 178 16.08 2.74 4.96
C TYR A 178 15.31 1.58 5.60
N ASP A 179 15.19 1.59 6.93
CA ASP A 179 14.42 0.58 7.68
C ASP A 179 12.91 0.74 7.48
N THR A 180 12.48 1.96 7.17
CA THR A 180 11.07 2.31 6.91
C THR A 180 10.94 3.12 5.63
N THR A 181 9.82 2.94 4.94
CA THR A 181 9.47 3.76 3.76
C THR A 181 8.44 4.80 4.18
N VAL A 182 8.74 6.08 3.93
CA VAL A 182 7.76 7.16 4.08
C VAL A 182 6.92 7.21 2.81
N LEU A 183 5.60 7.12 2.94
CA LEU A 183 4.69 7.30 1.82
C LEU A 183 4.74 8.77 1.40
N THR A 184 4.95 9.01 0.11
CA THR A 184 5.04 10.35 -0.47
C THR A 184 3.67 10.83 -0.91
N GLU A 185 3.37 12.10 -0.71
CA GLU A 185 2.14 12.73 -1.20
C GLU A 185 1.97 12.48 -2.71
N VAL A 186 0.74 12.16 -3.12
CA VAL A 186 0.39 11.98 -4.53
C VAL A 186 0.10 13.36 -5.12
N THR A 187 1.05 13.89 -5.88
CA THR A 187 0.89 15.11 -6.69
C THR A 187 0.21 14.87 -8.02
#